data_AF-A0A915ZG09-F1
#
_entry.id   AF-A0A915ZG09-F1
#
_cell.length_a   1.000
_cell.length_b   1.000
_cell.length_c   1.000
_cell.angle_alpha   90.00
_cell.angle_beta   90.00
_cell.angle_gamma   90.00
#
_symmetry.space_group_name_H-M   'P 1'
#
loop_
_entity.id
_entity.type
_entity.pdbx_description
1 polymer ?
#
loop_
_entity_poly.entity_id
_entity_poly.type
_entity_poly.pdbx_seq_one_letter_code
_entity_poly.pdbx_strand_id
1 'polypeptide(L)' 'MHRTILSDVLLVEKAKQLADELNVPEGILQFSSGWLQKFKDRNNIRQIKLQGEADSADENAVAKALPLLQNKCAEYPLE' A
#
# COMPACT_ATOMS: atom_id res chain seq x y z
N MET A 1 14.21 0.19 1.59
CA MET A 1 12.92 0.19 2.33
C MET A 1 11.97 -0.77 1.61
N HIS A 2 11.81 -2.01 2.08
CA HIS A 2 10.83 -2.94 1.50
C HIS A 2 9.41 -2.46 1.87
N ARG A 3 8.73 -1.79 0.94
CA ARG A 3 7.34 -1.37 1.12
C ARG A 3 6.44 -2.56 0.78
N THR A 4 6.18 -3.41 1.77
CA THR A 4 5.18 -4.46 1.60
C THR A 4 3.80 -3.83 1.66
N ILE A 5 3.12 -3.74 0.51
CA ILE A 5 1.73 -3.31 0.45
C ILE A 5 0.90 -4.43 1.08
N LEU A 6 0.55 -4.24 2.35
CA LEU A 6 -0.29 -5.17 3.10
C LEU A 6 -1.74 -4.99 2.64
N SER A 7 -2.21 -5.93 1.81
CA SER A 7 -3.58 -5.96 1.32
C SER A 7 -4.47 -6.83 2.22
N ASP A 8 -5.76 -6.54 2.18
CA ASP A 8 -6.80 -7.28 2.90
C ASP A 8 -6.84 -8.76 2.51
N VAL A 9 -6.64 -9.03 1.23
CA VAL A 9 -6.57 -10.38 0.68
C VAL A 9 -5.38 -11.12 1.29
N LEU A 10 -4.21 -10.49 1.34
CA LEU A 10 -3.00 -11.11 1.89
C LEU A 10 -3.15 -11.42 3.38
N LEU A 11 -3.80 -10.54 4.14
CA LEU A 11 -4.10 -10.77 5.56
C LEU A 11 -5.00 -11.98 5.75
N VAL A 12 -6.04 -12.12 4.94
CA VAL A 12 -6.97 -13.25 5.00
C VAL A 12 -6.28 -14.55 4.60
N GLU A 13 -5.47 -14.56 3.54
CA GLU A 13 -4.72 -15.75 3.13
C GLU A 13 -3.75 -16.23 4.20
N LYS A 14 -3.01 -15.30 4.84
CA LYS A 14 -2.12 -15.65 5.93
C LYS A 14 -2.85 -16.13 7.17
N ALA A 15 -4.01 -15.56 7.47
CA ALA A 15 -4.83 -16.03 8.58
C ALA A 15 -5.37 -17.45 8.35
N LYS A 16 -5.71 -17.81 7.10
CA LYS A 16 -6.08 -19.19 6.73
C LYS A 16 -4.92 -20.15 6.90
N GLN A 17 -3.74 -19.81 6.35
CA GLN A 17 -2.53 -20.65 6.51
C GLN A 17 -2.21 -20.91 7.99
N LEU A 18 -2.29 -19.87 8.83
CA LEU A 18 -2.09 -20.02 10.28
C LEU A 18 -3.16 -20.87 10.95
N ALA A 19 -4.43 -20.78 10.51
CA ALA A 19 -5.48 -21.62 11.05
C ALA A 19 -5.24 -23.09 10.74
N ASP A 20 -4.76 -23.39 9.53
CA ASP A 20 -4.38 -24.75 9.12
C ASP A 20 -3.18 -25.25 9.93
N GLU A 21 -2.13 -24.44 10.07
CA GLU A 21 -0.93 -24.77 10.87
C GLU A 21 -1.25 -25.03 12.35
N LEU A 22 -2.22 -24.30 12.91
CA LEU A 22 -2.68 -24.44 14.29
C LEU A 22 -3.77 -25.52 14.46
N ASN A 23 -4.14 -26.24 13.40
CA ASN A 23 -5.21 -27.23 13.39
C ASN A 23 -6.55 -26.69 13.92
N VAL A 24 -6.89 -25.45 13.57
CA VAL A 24 -8.19 -24.86 13.91
C VAL A 24 -9.28 -25.60 13.13
N PRO A 25 -10.32 -26.14 13.80
CA PRO A 25 -11.37 -26.87 13.11
C PRO A 25 -12.12 -25.99 12.11
N GLU A 26 -12.42 -26.57 10.95
CA GLU A 26 -13.20 -25.91 9.90
C GLU A 26 -14.57 -25.45 10.44
N GLY A 27 -14.96 -24.22 10.12
CA GLY A 27 -16.23 -23.63 10.55
C GLY A 27 -16.21 -22.92 11.90
N ILE A 28 -15.18 -23.10 12.73
CA ILE A 28 -15.00 -22.31 13.97
C ILE A 28 -14.63 -20.86 13.65
N LEU A 29 -13.74 -20.67 12.66
CA LEU A 29 -13.24 -19.36 12.27
C LEU A 29 -13.76 -18.98 10.89
N GLN A 30 -14.52 -17.90 10.82
CA GLN A 30 -15.00 -17.34 9.56
C GLN A 30 -14.21 -16.07 9.23
N PHE A 31 -13.47 -16.10 8.12
CA PHE A 31 -12.69 -14.97 7.61
C PHE A 31 -13.56 -13.96 6.84
N SER A 32 -14.66 -13.51 7.47
CA SER A 32 -15.56 -12.52 6.90
C SER A 32 -14.93 -11.12 6.91
N SER A 33 -15.54 -10.19 6.16
CA SER A 33 -15.16 -8.77 6.19
C SER A 33 -15.27 -8.18 7.60
N GLY A 34 -16.30 -8.55 8.36
CA GLY A 34 -16.49 -8.11 9.74
C GLY A 34 -15.42 -8.65 10.70
N TRP A 35 -14.97 -9.89 10.51
CA TRP A 35 -13.83 -10.43 11.25
C TRP A 35 -12.55 -9.66 10.93
N LEU A 36 -12.27 -9.41 9.64
CA LEU A 36 -11.07 -8.69 9.21
C LEU A 36 -11.05 -7.26 9.75
N GLN A 37 -12.19 -6.56 9.73
CA GLN A 37 -12.31 -5.21 10.26
C GLN A 37 -11.96 -5.19 11.77
N LYS A 38 -12.59 -6.07 12.55
CA LYS A 38 -12.30 -6.17 13.99
C LYS A 38 -10.86 -6.61 14.27
N PHE A 39 -10.30 -7.50 13.46
CA PHE A 39 -8.91 -7.92 13.57
C PHE A 39 -7.97 -6.73 13.36
N LYS A 40 -8.17 -5.92 12.33
CA LYS A 40 -7.39 -4.71 12.07
C LYS A 40 -7.53 -3.70 13.19
N ASP A 41 -8.76 -3.45 13.65
CA ASP A 41 -9.05 -2.48 14.71
C ASP A 41 -8.36 -2.87 16.03
N ARG A 42 -8.44 -4.14 16.43
CA ARG A 42 -7.79 -4.64 17.65
C ARG A 42 -6.27 -4.59 17.60
N ASN A 43 -5.70 -4.76 16.41
CA ASN A 43 -4.25 -4.78 16.20
C ASN A 43 -3.69 -3.45 15.69
N ASN A 44 -4.51 -2.40 15.65
CA ASN A 44 -4.14 -1.08 15.11
C ASN A 44 -3.54 -1.12 13.68
N ILE A 45 -3.95 -2.10 12.86
CA ILE A 45 -3.50 -2.23 11.47
C ILE A 45 -4.32 -1.23 10.63
N ARG A 46 -3.68 -0.13 10.24
CA ARG A 46 -4.30 0.92 9.43
C ARG A 46 -3.48 1.19 8.18
N GLN A 47 -4.16 1.30 7.05
CA GLN A 47 -3.56 1.85 5.84
C GLN A 47 -3.61 3.37 5.94
N ILE A 48 -2.46 4.01 6.04
CA ILE A 48 -2.35 5.46 6.03
C ILE A 48 -1.79 5.85 4.67
N LYS A 49 -2.53 6.70 3.95
CA LYS A 49 -2.01 7.35 2.76
C LYS A 49 -1.11 8.48 3.25
N LEU A 50 0.20 8.26 3.22
CA LEU A 50 1.18 9.33 3.47
C LEU A 50 1.12 10.28 2.28
N GLN A 51 0.39 11.39 2.44
CA GLN A 51 0.45 12.54 1.55
C GLN A 51 1.45 13.51 2.18
N GLY A 52 2.66 13.56 1.63
CA GLY A 52 3.72 14.45 2.13
C GLY A 52 4.63 14.96 1.03
N GLU A 53 4.85 14.19 -0.03
CA GLU A 53 5.66 14.64 -1.16
C GLU A 53 4.98 15.72 -2.00
N ALA A 54 3.64 15.68 -2.13
CA ALA A 54 2.89 16.69 -2.89
C ALA A 54 2.83 18.04 -2.17
N ASP A 55 2.55 18.05 -0.87
CA ASP A 55 2.42 19.30 -0.09
C ASP A 55 3.77 19.93 0.29
N SER A 56 4.89 19.19 0.16
CA SER A 56 6.25 19.69 0.39
C SER A 56 6.93 20.19 -0.88
N ALA A 57 6.36 19.92 -2.06
CA ALA A 57 6.96 20.33 -3.32
C ALA A 57 6.70 21.83 -3.54
N ASP A 58 7.77 22.60 -3.76
CA ASP A 58 7.63 23.98 -4.20
C ASP A 58 7.12 24.00 -5.65
N GLU A 59 5.81 24.25 -5.80
CA GLU A 59 5.15 24.33 -7.11
C GLU A 59 5.83 25.33 -8.05
N ASN A 60 6.44 26.41 -7.53
CA ASN A 60 7.19 27.36 -8.35
C ASN A 60 8.51 26.77 -8.84
N ALA A 61 9.20 25.97 -8.03
CA ALA A 61 10.41 25.28 -8.46
C ALA A 61 10.09 24.23 -9.52
N VAL A 62 8.99 23.48 -9.35
CA VAL A 62 8.50 22.51 -10.34
C VAL A 62 8.13 23.20 -11.64
N ALA A 63 7.35 24.29 -11.59
CA ALA A 63 6.95 25.05 -12.78
C ALA A 63 8.15 25.61 -13.57
N LYS A 64 9.23 25.98 -12.89
CA LYS A 64 10.48 26.44 -13.54
C LYS A 64 11.31 25.29 -14.12
N ALA A 65 11.35 24.16 -13.44
CA ALA A 65 12.18 23.02 -13.86
C ALA A 65 11.55 22.19 -15.00
N LEU A 66 10.21 22.11 -15.05
CA LEU A 66 9.48 21.31 -16.03
C LEU A 66 9.86 21.60 -17.50
N PRO A 67 9.84 22.87 -17.98
CA PRO A 67 10.19 23.18 -19.37
C PRO A 67 11.66 22.88 -19.69
N LEU A 68 12.58 23.03 -18.72
CA LEU A 68 14.00 22.71 -18.90
C LEU A 68 14.21 21.21 -19.14
N LEU A 69 13.51 20.39 -18.36
CA LEU A 69 13.56 18.93 -18.50
C LEU A 69 12.92 18.47 -19.81
N GLN A 70 11.79 19.05 -20.21
CA GLN A 70 11.14 18.74 -21.50
C GLN A 70 12.05 19.06 -22.69
N ASN A 71 12.71 20.23 -22.68
CA ASN A 71 13.67 20.58 -23.70
C ASN A 71 14.85 19.60 -23.74
N LYS A 72 15.37 19.22 -22.56
CA LYS A 72 16.47 18.25 -22.48
C LYS A 72 16.06 16.87 -22.99
N CYS A 73 14.85 16.41 -22.69
CA CYS A 73 14.34 15.15 -23.22
C CYS A 73 14.12 15.19 -24.75
N ALA A 74 13.74 16.34 -25.31
CA ALA A 74 13.59 16.51 -26.75
C ALA A 74 14.94 16.40 -27.51
N GLU A 75 16.07 16.68 -26.85
CA GLU A 75 17.41 16.49 -27.41
C GLU A 75 17.82 15.01 -27.52
N TYR A 76 17.14 14.11 -26.81
CA TYR A 76 17.43 12.67 -26.81
C TYR A 76 16.14 11.87 -27.08
N PRO A 77 15.61 11.93 -28.31
CA PRO A 77 14.50 11.06 -28.69
C PRO A 77 14.92 9.60 -28.51
N LEU A 78 14.06 8.81 -27.86
CA LEU A 78 14.23 7.36 -27.76
C LEU A 78 14.09 6.78 -29.17
N GLU A 79 15.18 6.23 -29.70
CA GLU A 79 15.17 5.41 -30.93
C GLU A 79 14.27 4.17 -30.79
#